data_AF-A0AAW7IV76-F1
#
_entry.id   AF-A0AAW7IV76-F1
#
_cell.length_a   1.000
_cell.length_b   1.000
_cell.length_c   1.000
_cell.angle_alpha   90.00
_cell.angle_beta   90.00
_cell.angle_gamma   90.00
#
_symmetry.space_group_name_H-M   'P 1'
#
loop_
_entity.id
_entity.type
_entity.pdbx_description
1 polymer ?
#
loop_
_entity_poly.entity_id
_entity_poly.type
_entity_poly.pdbx_seq_one_letter_code
_entity_poly.pdbx_strand_id
1 'polypeptide(L)'
;MKAKNEISKERKKTVETAIEIIKNNLEISQNLLEGRFELYPENRRRSVNKVIYQSQYFQLVYNLNHKSLAIESKGDLIYSAIPYDTGRNYIQKASIEAILHPNETRKYIESHENNLKKYLALSIFQLTGQRVALDSNEVKQAYQQIFMDPLFEMQVLGRMMQHDETGPLSANLAGKFLHSENRKTGISPYLAEYLKFVVEVTQNLPISTDGKNVHLLDSAHEQPKENVYLDQSKNLALSCQSDLKVGLENLPAPLKVEIENIQIAEPIKEVVTKPLLKSNVGNQLRNLRKNYVAHSQNPKDLEQYFENVHSTENNNKINVISDIDSQDGKLPFSNPNFNILVGNISDSVVSDSKIQGIYVIGNHELSEILSDQKVFSKSQWDDFREKEWFKDLVLNPDQAWPKLPIGDNSFYELIKES
;
A
#
# COMPACT_ATOMS: atom_id res chain seq x y z
N MET A 1 -41.09 -29.00 15.08
CA MET A 1 -40.88 -27.96 16.12
C MET A 1 -39.65 -28.22 17.01
N LYS A 2 -39.28 -29.49 17.32
CA LYS A 2 -38.07 -29.81 18.12
C LYS A 2 -36.73 -29.49 17.44
N ALA A 3 -36.57 -29.76 16.14
CA ALA A 3 -35.32 -29.51 15.41
C ALA A 3 -34.91 -28.02 15.30
N LYS A 4 -35.87 -27.09 15.23
CA LYS A 4 -35.56 -25.64 15.24
C LYS A 4 -35.02 -25.15 16.58
N ASN A 5 -35.44 -25.76 17.69
CA ASN A 5 -34.98 -25.41 19.03
C ASN A 5 -33.58 -25.96 19.34
N GLU A 6 -33.21 -27.12 18.79
CA GLU A 6 -31.85 -27.67 18.93
C GLU A 6 -30.84 -26.85 18.13
N ILE A 7 -31.12 -26.52 16.87
CA ILE A 7 -30.26 -25.67 16.03
C ILE A 7 -30.08 -24.27 16.65
N SER A 8 -31.13 -23.71 17.26
CA SER A 8 -31.05 -22.42 17.95
C SER A 8 -30.22 -22.47 19.24
N LYS A 9 -30.27 -23.58 19.99
CA LYS A 9 -29.48 -23.76 21.21
C LYS A 9 -28.01 -24.01 20.90
N GLU A 10 -27.74 -24.79 19.86
CA GLU A 10 -26.38 -25.08 19.40
C GLU A 10 -25.71 -23.81 18.88
N ARG A 11 -26.40 -23.00 18.04
CA ARG A 11 -25.90 -21.68 17.62
C ARG A 11 -25.66 -20.71 18.77
N LYS A 12 -26.55 -20.66 19.78
CA LYS A 12 -26.33 -19.81 20.98
C LYS A 12 -25.09 -20.24 21.75
N LYS A 13 -24.91 -21.55 21.94
CA LYS A 13 -23.76 -22.10 22.65
C LYS A 13 -22.45 -21.81 21.90
N THR A 14 -22.43 -21.93 20.58
CA THR A 14 -21.26 -21.57 19.75
C THR A 14 -20.92 -20.08 19.83
N VAL A 15 -21.93 -19.21 19.86
CA VAL A 15 -21.73 -17.76 19.99
C VAL A 15 -21.23 -17.37 21.39
N GLU A 16 -21.78 -17.99 22.45
CA GLU A 16 -21.33 -17.76 23.83
C GLU A 16 -19.88 -18.21 24.02
N THR A 17 -19.50 -19.38 23.49
CA THR A 17 -18.10 -19.84 23.51
C THR A 17 -17.18 -18.94 22.69
N ALA A 18 -17.61 -18.44 21.54
CA ALA A 18 -16.82 -17.50 20.75
C ALA A 18 -16.61 -16.15 21.47
N ILE A 19 -17.65 -15.64 22.15
CA ILE A 19 -17.57 -14.41 22.96
C ILE A 19 -16.62 -14.61 24.15
N GLU A 20 -16.68 -15.76 24.82
CA GLU A 20 -15.82 -16.08 25.96
C GLU A 20 -14.35 -16.22 25.55
N ILE A 21 -14.07 -16.84 24.39
CA ILE A 21 -12.72 -16.90 23.81
C ILE A 21 -12.21 -15.50 23.48
N ILE A 22 -12.98 -14.68 22.77
CA ILE A 22 -12.59 -13.29 22.42
C ILE A 22 -12.30 -12.48 23.68
N LYS A 23 -13.12 -12.63 24.73
CA LYS A 23 -12.94 -11.90 25.98
C LYS A 23 -11.67 -12.32 26.73
N ASN A 24 -11.41 -13.62 26.83
CA ASN A 24 -10.19 -14.14 27.46
C ASN A 24 -8.92 -13.73 26.69
N ASN A 25 -8.99 -13.75 25.37
CA ASN A 25 -7.94 -13.30 24.47
C ASN A 25 -7.61 -11.80 24.63
N LEU A 26 -8.65 -10.95 24.69
CA LEU A 26 -8.51 -9.53 24.98
C LEU A 26 -7.88 -9.26 26.36
N GLU A 27 -8.25 -10.04 27.37
CA GLU A 27 -7.66 -9.94 28.71
C GLU A 27 -6.18 -10.36 28.73
N ILE A 28 -5.79 -11.41 27.99
CA ILE A 28 -4.38 -11.82 27.82
C ILE A 28 -3.57 -10.72 27.13
N SER A 29 -4.09 -10.16 26.04
CA SER A 29 -3.50 -9.05 25.29
C SER A 29 -3.34 -7.78 26.13
N GLN A 30 -4.33 -7.43 26.95
CA GLN A 30 -4.26 -6.27 27.85
C GLN A 30 -3.25 -6.46 28.99
N ASN A 31 -3.25 -7.63 29.65
CA ASN A 31 -2.29 -7.92 30.71
C ASN A 31 -0.85 -7.90 30.20
N LEU A 32 -0.61 -8.37 28.97
CA LEU A 32 0.69 -8.27 28.32
C LEU A 32 1.09 -6.80 28.12
N LEU A 33 0.20 -5.98 27.57
CA LEU A 33 0.48 -4.56 27.34
C LEU A 33 0.78 -3.81 28.64
N GLU A 34 -0.02 -4.03 29.69
CA GLU A 34 0.18 -3.41 31.01
C GLU A 34 1.54 -3.81 31.61
N GLY A 35 1.87 -5.09 31.59
CA GLY A 35 3.17 -5.57 32.06
C GLY A 35 4.34 -4.96 31.28
N ARG A 36 4.18 -4.73 29.96
CA ARG A 36 5.20 -4.05 29.15
C ARG A 36 5.27 -2.55 29.47
N PHE A 37 4.16 -1.88 29.76
CA PHE A 37 4.17 -0.46 30.07
C PHE A 37 5.01 -0.14 31.31
N GLU A 38 5.01 -1.03 32.30
CA GLU A 38 5.77 -0.87 33.54
C GLU A 38 7.29 -0.94 33.34
N LEU A 39 7.75 -1.62 32.28
CA LEU A 39 9.18 -1.78 31.97
C LEU A 39 9.85 -0.47 31.51
N TYR A 40 9.08 0.51 31.07
CA TYR A 40 9.59 1.75 30.46
C TYR A 40 9.25 2.98 31.34
N PRO A 41 10.24 3.60 32.01
CA PRO A 41 10.02 4.74 32.91
C PRO A 41 9.29 5.93 32.27
N GLU A 42 9.48 6.16 30.98
CA GLU A 42 8.82 7.20 30.17
C GLU A 42 7.30 7.06 30.15
N ASN A 43 6.77 5.83 30.27
CA ASN A 43 5.34 5.56 30.30
C ASN A 43 4.66 5.97 31.61
N ARG A 44 5.43 6.32 32.66
CA ARG A 44 4.87 6.78 33.95
C ARG A 44 4.15 8.13 33.81
N ARG A 45 4.46 8.91 32.79
CA ARG A 45 3.70 10.13 32.45
C ARG A 45 2.41 9.75 31.70
N ARG A 46 1.36 10.57 31.78
CA ARG A 46 0.12 10.39 30.99
C ARG A 46 0.33 10.70 29.49
N SER A 47 1.32 10.08 28.85
CA SER A 47 1.39 10.04 27.39
C SER A 47 0.29 9.12 26.87
N VAL A 48 -0.42 9.57 25.83
CA VAL A 48 -1.40 8.75 25.07
C VAL A 48 -0.68 7.58 24.39
N ASN A 49 0.56 7.81 23.99
CA ASN A 49 1.45 6.83 23.38
C ASN A 49 2.31 6.15 24.45
N LYS A 50 2.27 4.82 24.51
CA LYS A 50 3.02 3.99 25.46
C LYS A 50 4.04 3.14 24.74
N VAL A 51 5.29 3.19 25.16
CA VAL A 51 6.37 2.33 24.64
C VAL A 51 6.16 0.91 25.14
N ILE A 52 6.16 -0.08 24.25
CA ILE A 52 6.05 -1.51 24.58
C ILE A 52 7.36 -2.24 24.30
N TYR A 53 8.10 -1.77 23.31
CA TYR A 53 9.42 -2.28 22.95
C TYR A 53 10.28 -1.12 22.47
N GLN A 54 11.58 -1.14 22.74
CA GLN A 54 12.49 -0.19 22.13
C GLN A 54 13.87 -0.80 21.91
N SER A 55 14.46 -0.43 20.79
CA SER A 55 15.87 -0.62 20.50
C SER A 55 16.60 0.74 20.54
N GLN A 56 17.81 0.75 20.03
CA GLN A 56 18.58 1.98 19.86
C GLN A 56 17.90 2.96 18.88
N TYR A 57 17.29 2.47 17.81
CA TYR A 57 16.83 3.30 16.68
C TYR A 57 15.33 3.31 16.46
N PHE A 58 14.61 2.33 17.00
CA PHE A 58 13.16 2.21 16.84
C PHE A 58 12.48 1.90 18.16
N GLN A 59 11.19 2.21 18.23
CA GLN A 59 10.31 1.85 19.31
C GLN A 59 8.98 1.35 18.77
N LEU A 60 8.41 0.37 19.45
CA LEU A 60 7.04 -0.08 19.27
C LEU A 60 6.18 0.67 20.28
N VAL A 61 5.18 1.37 19.79
CA VAL A 61 4.34 2.25 20.59
C VAL A 61 2.88 1.84 20.46
N TYR A 62 2.16 1.86 21.57
CA TYR A 62 0.72 1.67 21.64
C TYR A 62 0.01 2.99 21.91
N ASN A 63 -0.93 3.34 21.05
CA ASN A 63 -1.80 4.48 21.26
C ASN A 63 -3.03 4.06 22.08
N LEU A 64 -3.18 4.60 23.28
CA LEU A 64 -4.30 4.25 24.18
C LEU A 64 -5.68 4.72 23.67
N ASN A 65 -5.73 5.79 22.87
CA ASN A 65 -7.00 6.33 22.35
C ASN A 65 -7.50 5.51 21.15
N HIS A 66 -6.60 5.20 20.22
CA HIS A 66 -6.92 4.49 18.99
C HIS A 66 -6.78 2.97 19.12
N LYS A 67 -6.21 2.49 20.23
CA LYS A 67 -5.90 1.08 20.49
C LYS A 67 -5.06 0.45 19.36
N SER A 68 -4.13 1.23 18.82
CA SER A 68 -3.32 0.87 17.66
C SER A 68 -1.84 0.79 18.01
N LEU A 69 -1.11 -0.07 17.30
CA LEU A 69 0.34 -0.17 17.39
C LEU A 69 1.01 0.56 16.22
N ALA A 70 2.18 1.14 16.48
CA ALA A 70 3.02 1.72 15.45
C ALA A 70 4.49 1.50 15.78
N ILE A 71 5.31 1.33 14.73
CA ILE A 71 6.76 1.37 14.84
C ILE A 71 7.21 2.79 14.53
N GLU A 72 7.88 3.43 15.48
CA GLU A 72 8.38 4.79 15.34
C GLU A 72 9.91 4.78 15.40
N SER A 73 10.53 5.66 14.60
CA SER A 73 11.95 5.95 14.71
C SER A 73 12.26 6.76 15.98
N LYS A 74 13.37 6.45 16.65
CA LYS A 74 13.85 7.19 17.81
C LYS A 74 14.88 8.25 17.42
N GLY A 75 14.63 9.49 17.88
CA GLY A 75 15.53 10.63 17.67
C GLY A 75 15.67 11.07 16.22
N ASP A 76 16.69 11.88 15.94
CA ASP A 76 17.02 12.32 14.58
C ASP A 76 17.72 11.20 13.82
N LEU A 77 16.96 10.21 13.36
CA LEU A 77 17.37 9.45 12.17
C LEU A 77 17.39 10.46 11.03
N ILE A 78 18.56 11.06 10.76
CA ILE A 78 18.73 11.95 9.60
C ILE A 78 18.44 11.11 8.36
N TYR A 79 17.23 11.24 7.82
CA TYR A 79 16.89 10.53 6.61
C TYR A 79 17.55 11.12 5.38
N SER A 80 17.70 10.18 4.46
CA SER A 80 17.73 10.24 3.01
C SER A 80 16.98 11.42 2.38
N ALA A 81 17.46 11.84 1.22
CA ALA A 81 16.86 12.78 0.29
C ALA A 81 15.53 12.29 -0.35
N ILE A 82 14.74 11.49 0.36
CA ILE A 82 13.35 11.22 0.00
C ILE A 82 12.52 12.23 0.77
N PRO A 83 12.08 13.33 0.14
CA PRO A 83 11.00 14.10 0.72
C PRO A 83 9.76 13.20 0.76
N TYR A 84 9.05 13.25 1.87
CA TYR A 84 7.75 12.62 2.15
C TYR A 84 7.74 11.17 2.65
N ASP A 85 6.92 11.01 3.68
CA ASP A 85 6.61 9.81 4.45
C ASP A 85 6.08 8.65 3.59
N THR A 86 5.46 8.97 2.44
CA THR A 86 4.83 7.98 1.56
C THR A 86 5.81 6.95 1.03
N GLY A 87 6.98 7.37 0.54
CA GLY A 87 7.98 6.45 0.00
C GLY A 87 8.63 5.54 1.04
N ARG A 88 8.60 5.91 2.32
CA ARG A 88 9.18 5.11 3.41
C ARG A 88 8.31 3.89 3.70
N ASN A 89 7.00 4.09 3.79
CA ASN A 89 6.06 3.02 4.09
C ASN A 89 6.14 1.89 3.06
N TYR A 90 6.27 2.21 1.76
CA TYR A 90 6.44 1.19 0.73
C TYR A 90 7.78 0.44 0.84
N ILE A 91 8.87 1.12 1.20
CA ILE A 91 10.18 0.45 1.37
C ILE A 91 10.17 -0.47 2.59
N GLN A 92 9.53 -0.04 3.68
CA GLN A 92 9.36 -0.88 4.87
C GLN A 92 8.50 -2.10 4.54
N LYS A 93 7.36 -1.91 3.86
CA LYS A 93 6.53 -3.02 3.39
C LYS A 93 7.28 -3.97 2.47
N ALA A 94 7.96 -3.43 1.46
CA ALA A 94 8.80 -4.20 0.55
C ALA A 94 9.86 -5.04 1.27
N SER A 95 10.47 -4.51 2.35
CA SER A 95 11.45 -5.28 3.12
C SER A 95 10.85 -6.45 3.88
N ILE A 96 9.61 -6.34 4.36
CA ILE A 96 8.89 -7.45 4.98
C ILE A 96 8.54 -8.51 3.93
N GLU A 97 7.94 -8.09 2.82
CA GLU A 97 7.55 -8.96 1.71
C GLU A 97 8.77 -9.69 1.12
N ALA A 98 9.91 -9.01 0.97
CA ALA A 98 11.12 -9.61 0.40
C ALA A 98 11.77 -10.65 1.33
N ILE A 99 11.60 -10.54 2.65
CA ILE A 99 12.09 -11.59 3.58
C ILE A 99 11.10 -12.76 3.64
N LEU A 100 9.80 -12.49 3.58
CA LEU A 100 8.78 -13.55 3.62
C LEU A 100 8.69 -14.34 2.31
N HIS A 101 8.74 -13.63 1.17
CA HIS A 101 8.46 -14.14 -0.18
C HIS A 101 9.52 -13.67 -1.20
N PRO A 102 10.81 -14.00 -1.01
CA PRO A 102 11.91 -13.46 -1.82
C PRO A 102 11.80 -13.78 -3.33
N ASN A 103 11.26 -14.94 -3.68
CA ASN A 103 11.13 -15.34 -5.09
C ASN A 103 9.99 -14.59 -5.78
N GLU A 104 8.87 -14.42 -5.08
CA GLU A 104 7.67 -13.73 -5.55
C GLU A 104 7.95 -12.25 -5.74
N THR A 105 8.64 -11.63 -4.77
CA THR A 105 9.04 -10.23 -4.86
C THR A 105 10.03 -9.97 -6.00
N ARG A 106 11.01 -10.85 -6.22
CA ARG A 106 11.90 -10.76 -7.39
C ARG A 106 11.13 -10.84 -8.71
N LYS A 107 10.22 -11.82 -8.86
CA LYS A 107 9.34 -11.92 -10.05
C LYS A 107 8.50 -10.67 -10.26
N TYR A 108 8.03 -10.05 -9.18
CA TYR A 108 7.30 -8.80 -9.25
C TYR A 108 8.19 -7.65 -9.78
N ILE A 109 9.44 -7.53 -9.32
CA ILE A 109 10.40 -6.56 -9.90
C ILE A 109 10.65 -6.85 -11.38
N GLU A 110 10.83 -8.12 -11.74
CA GLU A 110 11.05 -8.55 -13.13
C GLU A 110 9.86 -8.20 -14.03
N SER A 111 8.62 -8.32 -13.54
CA SER A 111 7.42 -7.91 -14.28
C SER A 111 7.39 -6.40 -14.59
N HIS A 112 8.15 -5.60 -13.83
CA HIS A 112 8.31 -4.16 -14.04
C HIS A 112 9.51 -3.80 -14.94
N GLU A 113 10.14 -4.75 -15.63
CA GLU A 113 11.37 -4.49 -16.42
C GLU A 113 11.25 -3.28 -17.36
N ASN A 114 10.12 -3.14 -18.07
CA ASN A 114 9.90 -2.01 -18.98
C ASN A 114 9.89 -0.66 -18.24
N ASN A 115 9.14 -0.57 -17.14
CA ASN A 115 9.10 0.63 -16.31
C ASN A 115 10.46 0.94 -15.70
N LEU A 116 11.16 -0.08 -15.20
CA LEU A 116 12.49 0.07 -14.62
C LEU A 116 13.50 0.56 -15.66
N LYS A 117 13.52 0.02 -16.89
CA LYS A 117 14.39 0.52 -17.96
C LYS A 117 14.14 1.99 -18.26
N LYS A 118 12.89 2.43 -18.31
CA LYS A 118 12.53 3.85 -18.49
C LYS A 118 13.06 4.70 -17.35
N TYR A 119 12.85 4.29 -16.10
CA TYR A 119 13.39 4.98 -14.93
C TYR A 119 14.91 5.03 -14.91
N LEU A 120 15.58 3.95 -15.29
CA LEU A 120 17.04 3.88 -15.35
C LEU A 120 17.59 4.81 -16.44
N ALA A 121 17.00 4.82 -17.63
CA ALA A 121 17.40 5.75 -18.70
C ALA A 121 17.23 7.21 -18.28
N LEU A 122 16.09 7.55 -17.66
CA LEU A 122 15.84 8.89 -17.11
C LEU A 122 16.80 9.24 -15.97
N SER A 123 17.12 8.27 -15.12
CA SER A 123 18.09 8.43 -14.03
C SER A 123 19.49 8.74 -14.54
N ILE A 124 19.93 8.03 -15.59
CA ILE A 124 21.22 8.29 -16.25
C ILE A 124 21.22 9.69 -16.83
N PHE A 125 20.15 10.07 -17.54
CA PHE A 125 20.00 11.42 -18.08
C PHE A 125 20.04 12.50 -16.99
N GLN A 126 19.42 12.27 -15.82
CA GLN A 126 19.47 13.21 -14.69
C GLN A 126 20.91 13.46 -14.19
N LEU A 127 21.77 12.43 -14.22
CA LEU A 127 23.16 12.55 -13.75
C LEU A 127 24.12 13.09 -14.80
N THR A 128 23.98 12.64 -16.04
CA THR A 128 24.98 12.88 -17.09
C THR A 128 24.56 13.95 -18.09
N GLY A 129 23.27 14.30 -18.13
CA GLY A 129 22.68 15.13 -19.18
C GLY A 129 22.57 14.43 -20.55
N GLN A 130 22.93 13.15 -20.65
CA GLN A 130 22.92 12.40 -21.90
C GLN A 130 21.74 11.42 -21.95
N ARG A 131 20.95 11.49 -23.03
CA ARG A 131 19.85 10.56 -23.27
C ARG A 131 20.41 9.23 -23.75
N VAL A 132 19.96 8.14 -23.16
CA VAL A 132 20.33 6.77 -23.51
C VAL A 132 19.10 5.96 -23.93
N ALA A 133 19.29 5.00 -24.82
CA ALA A 133 18.24 4.10 -25.25
C ALA A 133 17.93 3.06 -24.15
N LEU A 134 16.69 2.54 -24.11
CA LEU A 134 16.25 1.57 -23.09
C LEU A 134 17.01 0.23 -23.15
N ASP A 135 17.57 -0.10 -24.30
CA ASP A 135 18.35 -1.32 -24.56
C ASP A 135 19.87 -1.09 -24.53
N SER A 136 20.31 0.12 -24.14
CA SER A 136 21.73 0.45 -24.04
C SER A 136 22.43 -0.39 -22.98
N ASN A 137 23.76 -0.50 -23.10
CA ASN A 137 24.56 -1.27 -22.16
C ASN A 137 24.50 -0.68 -20.74
N GLU A 138 24.45 0.63 -20.63
CA GLU A 138 24.34 1.35 -19.36
C GLU A 138 23.03 1.02 -18.64
N VAL A 139 21.90 1.02 -19.37
CA VAL A 139 20.59 0.66 -18.81
C VAL A 139 20.56 -0.81 -18.40
N LYS A 140 21.08 -1.72 -19.25
CA LYS A 140 21.18 -3.15 -18.94
C LYS A 140 22.03 -3.41 -17.69
N GLN A 141 23.19 -2.77 -17.59
CA GLN A 141 24.06 -2.90 -16.43
C GLN A 141 23.39 -2.37 -15.16
N ALA A 142 22.75 -1.20 -15.23
CA ALA A 142 22.06 -0.61 -14.09
C ALA A 142 20.86 -1.46 -13.63
N TYR A 143 20.15 -2.10 -14.58
CA TYR A 143 19.10 -3.07 -14.26
C TYR A 143 19.64 -4.29 -13.51
N GLN A 144 20.75 -4.88 -14.00
CA GLN A 144 21.37 -6.02 -13.33
C GLN A 144 21.89 -5.68 -11.92
N GLN A 145 22.37 -4.44 -11.70
CA GLN A 145 22.80 -3.98 -10.37
C GLN A 145 21.69 -4.00 -9.32
N ILE A 146 20.41 -3.94 -9.72
CA ILE A 146 19.28 -4.05 -8.79
C ILE A 146 19.35 -5.36 -8.01
N PHE A 147 19.64 -6.47 -8.69
CA PHE A 147 19.63 -7.83 -8.13
C PHE A 147 20.95 -8.23 -7.46
N MET A 148 21.97 -7.37 -7.50
CA MET A 148 23.28 -7.63 -6.89
C MET A 148 23.37 -7.19 -5.43
N ASP A 149 22.48 -6.30 -4.99
CA ASP A 149 22.44 -5.76 -3.63
C ASP A 149 21.02 -5.95 -3.07
N PRO A 150 20.81 -6.91 -2.15
CA PRO A 150 19.48 -7.24 -1.63
C PRO A 150 18.77 -6.06 -0.97
N LEU A 151 19.51 -5.19 -0.29
CA LEU A 151 18.91 -4.01 0.35
C LEU A 151 18.55 -2.94 -0.69
N PHE A 152 19.25 -2.90 -1.82
CA PHE A 152 18.87 -2.06 -2.95
C PHE A 152 17.67 -2.64 -3.70
N GLU A 153 17.62 -3.96 -3.90
CA GLU A 153 16.48 -4.67 -4.49
C GLU A 153 15.18 -4.39 -3.71
N MET A 154 15.20 -4.48 -2.37
CA MET A 154 14.05 -4.13 -1.52
C MET A 154 13.61 -2.67 -1.69
N GLN A 155 14.54 -1.75 -1.92
CA GLN A 155 14.20 -0.35 -2.16
C GLN A 155 13.52 -0.18 -3.51
N VAL A 156 14.03 -0.82 -4.55
CA VAL A 156 13.42 -0.79 -5.89
C VAL A 156 12.04 -1.44 -5.87
N LEU A 157 11.87 -2.55 -5.15
CA LEU A 157 10.57 -3.18 -4.90
C LEU A 157 9.58 -2.18 -4.30
N GLY A 158 9.96 -1.49 -3.23
CA GLY A 158 9.11 -0.46 -2.62
C GLY A 158 8.80 0.71 -3.57
N ARG A 159 9.68 1.03 -4.52
CA ARG A 159 9.39 2.01 -5.57
C ARG A 159 8.40 1.52 -6.59
N MET A 160 8.44 0.25 -6.97
CA MET A 160 7.45 -0.33 -7.89
C MET A 160 6.08 -0.45 -7.21
N MET A 161 6.04 -0.83 -5.93
CA MET A 161 4.79 -0.78 -5.15
C MET A 161 4.20 0.64 -5.08
N GLN A 162 5.05 1.64 -4.83
CA GLN A 162 4.63 3.04 -4.87
C GLN A 162 4.15 3.46 -6.26
N HIS A 163 4.83 3.00 -7.31
CA HIS A 163 4.51 3.31 -8.69
C HIS A 163 3.12 2.82 -9.07
N ASP A 164 2.76 1.62 -8.64
CA ASP A 164 1.45 1.05 -8.93
C ASP A 164 0.32 1.74 -8.18
N GLU A 165 0.55 2.14 -6.92
CA GLU A 165 -0.48 2.79 -6.10
C GLU A 165 -0.62 4.29 -6.40
N THR A 166 0.46 4.96 -6.79
CA THR A 166 0.49 6.44 -6.91
C THR A 166 0.91 6.98 -8.27
N GLY A 167 1.21 6.11 -9.23
CA GLY A 167 1.63 6.47 -10.58
C GLY A 167 3.14 6.79 -10.70
N PRO A 168 3.53 7.53 -11.76
CA PRO A 168 4.93 7.81 -12.06
C PRO A 168 5.73 8.48 -10.95
N LEU A 169 6.95 8.01 -10.73
CA LEU A 169 7.87 8.60 -9.76
C LEU A 169 8.71 9.70 -10.41
N SER A 170 8.75 10.91 -9.84
CA SER A 170 9.35 12.04 -10.54
C SER A 170 10.55 12.72 -9.87
N ALA A 171 10.63 12.64 -8.54
CA ALA A 171 11.73 13.22 -7.79
C ALA A 171 12.90 12.25 -7.64
N ASN A 172 14.11 12.71 -7.90
CA ASN A 172 15.39 12.06 -7.64
C ASN A 172 15.44 10.60 -8.15
N LEU A 173 15.20 10.42 -9.44
CA LEU A 173 15.19 9.08 -10.04
C LEU A 173 16.55 8.40 -9.89
N ALA A 174 17.63 9.15 -10.10
CA ALA A 174 18.98 8.65 -9.90
C ALA A 174 19.21 8.06 -8.51
N GLY A 175 18.86 8.78 -7.44
CA GLY A 175 18.99 8.26 -6.07
C GLY A 175 18.01 7.12 -5.72
N LYS A 176 16.97 6.90 -6.54
CA LYS A 176 16.02 5.79 -6.37
C LYS A 176 16.44 4.53 -7.11
N PHE A 177 16.99 4.65 -8.32
CA PHE A 177 17.15 3.55 -9.26
C PHE A 177 18.58 3.28 -9.71
N LEU A 178 19.53 4.19 -9.51
CA LEU A 178 20.94 3.92 -9.81
C LEU A 178 21.67 3.52 -8.53
N HIS A 179 22.19 2.29 -8.47
CA HIS A 179 22.90 1.77 -7.30
C HIS A 179 24.01 2.70 -6.81
N SER A 180 24.78 3.26 -7.74
CA SER A 180 25.88 4.19 -7.49
C SER A 180 25.46 5.44 -6.71
N GLU A 181 24.24 5.93 -6.93
CA GLU A 181 23.66 7.10 -6.27
C GLU A 181 22.82 6.71 -5.07
N ASN A 182 22.06 5.62 -5.16
CA ASN A 182 21.22 5.12 -4.09
C ASN A 182 22.03 4.84 -2.81
N ARG A 183 23.23 4.25 -2.92
CA ARG A 183 24.12 4.04 -1.78
C ARG A 183 24.49 5.32 -1.01
N LYS A 184 24.37 6.50 -1.64
CA LYS A 184 24.65 7.81 -1.03
C LYS A 184 23.45 8.36 -0.22
N THR A 185 22.29 7.71 -0.32
CA THR A 185 21.05 8.15 0.34
C THR A 185 20.97 7.72 1.81
N GLY A 186 21.62 6.60 2.18
CA GLY A 186 21.59 6.06 3.54
C GLY A 186 20.33 5.24 3.86
N ILE A 187 19.56 4.86 2.84
CA ILE A 187 18.39 4.01 3.01
C ILE A 187 18.79 2.56 3.34
N SER A 188 19.84 2.00 2.72
CA SER A 188 20.24 0.61 3.01
C SER A 188 20.62 0.40 4.49
N PRO A 189 21.44 1.26 5.13
CA PRO A 189 21.70 1.15 6.57
C PRO A 189 20.45 1.32 7.43
N TYR A 190 19.54 2.22 7.04
CA TYR A 190 18.25 2.34 7.72
C TYR A 190 17.44 1.04 7.65
N LEU A 191 17.37 0.44 6.46
CA LEU A 191 16.62 -0.78 6.22
C LEU A 191 17.19 -1.95 7.00
N ALA A 192 18.51 -2.04 7.10
CA ALA A 192 19.18 -3.03 7.94
C ALA A 192 18.78 -2.91 9.42
N GLU A 193 18.78 -1.71 9.99
CA GLU A 193 18.34 -1.49 11.38
C GLU A 193 16.84 -1.74 11.57
N TYR A 194 16.03 -1.37 10.57
CA TYR A 194 14.59 -1.62 10.57
C TYR A 194 14.27 -3.11 10.57
N LEU A 195 14.90 -3.88 9.68
CA LEU A 195 14.73 -5.33 9.59
C LEU A 195 15.12 -6.03 10.89
N LYS A 196 16.27 -5.67 11.48
CA LYS A 196 16.69 -6.18 12.80
C LYS A 196 15.61 -5.94 13.85
N PHE A 197 15.14 -4.69 13.94
CA PHE A 197 14.12 -4.33 14.91
C PHE A 197 12.80 -5.09 14.70
N VAL A 198 12.32 -5.19 13.46
CA VAL A 198 11.02 -5.82 13.19
C VAL A 198 11.08 -7.33 13.43
N VAL A 199 12.17 -8.00 13.04
CA VAL A 199 12.37 -9.43 13.36
C VAL A 199 12.47 -9.62 14.87
N GLU A 200 13.24 -8.79 15.56
CA GLU A 200 13.36 -8.84 17.03
C GLU A 200 11.99 -8.69 17.70
N VAL A 201 11.23 -7.67 17.36
CA VAL A 201 9.96 -7.39 18.03
C VAL A 201 8.92 -8.47 17.74
N THR A 202 8.83 -8.96 16.50
CA THR A 202 7.89 -10.02 16.12
C THR A 202 8.24 -11.38 16.72
N GLN A 203 9.52 -11.64 17.03
CA GLN A 203 9.94 -12.82 17.78
C GLN A 203 9.64 -12.71 19.29
N ASN A 204 9.63 -11.50 19.83
CA ASN A 204 9.50 -11.25 21.27
C ASN A 204 8.08 -10.96 21.74
N LEU A 205 7.23 -10.42 20.86
CA LEU A 205 5.88 -10.02 21.18
C LEU A 205 4.90 -10.69 20.21
N PRO A 206 3.68 -11.02 20.66
CA PRO A 206 2.61 -11.54 19.81
C PRO A 206 2.07 -10.40 18.94
N ILE A 207 2.88 -9.93 18.00
CA ILE A 207 2.49 -8.92 17.03
C ILE A 207 2.69 -9.46 15.62
N SER A 208 1.99 -8.85 14.68
CA SER A 208 2.28 -9.00 13.26
C SER A 208 2.43 -7.64 12.58
N THR A 209 3.22 -7.59 11.52
CA THR A 209 3.38 -6.38 10.72
C THR A 209 3.62 -6.68 9.25
N ASP A 210 2.97 -5.93 8.37
CA ASP A 210 3.25 -5.89 6.93
C ASP A 210 4.29 -4.80 6.60
N GLY A 211 4.89 -4.17 7.61
CA GLY A 211 5.83 -3.05 7.49
C GLY A 211 5.18 -1.66 7.45
N LYS A 212 3.87 -1.55 7.25
CA LYS A 212 3.09 -0.30 7.34
C LYS A 212 2.19 -0.30 8.58
N ASN A 213 1.50 -1.41 8.80
CA ASN A 213 0.56 -1.64 9.86
C ASN A 213 1.17 -2.63 10.88
N VAL A 214 0.78 -2.46 12.14
CA VAL A 214 1.19 -3.35 13.22
C VAL A 214 -0.04 -3.76 13.99
N HIS A 215 -0.22 -5.07 14.16
CA HIS A 215 -1.37 -5.66 14.84
C HIS A 215 -0.91 -6.47 16.04
N LEU A 216 -1.61 -6.32 17.15
CA LEU A 216 -1.47 -7.24 18.28
C LEU A 216 -2.21 -8.53 17.92
N LEU A 217 -1.59 -9.67 18.18
CA LEU A 217 -2.18 -11.00 17.99
C LEU A 217 -2.76 -11.44 19.33
N ASP A 218 -3.97 -11.98 19.33
CA ASP A 218 -4.63 -12.40 20.57
C ASP A 218 -4.00 -13.67 21.17
N SER A 219 -3.21 -14.39 20.37
CA SER A 219 -2.28 -15.39 20.88
C SER A 219 -1.03 -15.46 20.00
N ALA A 220 0.08 -15.95 20.56
CA ALA A 220 1.28 -16.31 19.79
C ALA A 220 0.99 -17.37 18.69
N HIS A 221 -0.21 -17.95 18.70
CA HIS A 221 -0.69 -18.95 17.74
C HIS A 221 -1.56 -18.38 16.61
N GLU A 222 -1.98 -17.11 16.68
CA GLU A 222 -2.79 -16.50 15.64
C GLU A 222 -1.98 -16.05 14.43
N GLN A 223 -2.53 -16.28 13.25
CA GLN A 223 -2.04 -15.70 12.01
C GLN A 223 -3.01 -14.61 11.54
N PRO A 224 -2.51 -13.45 11.10
CA PRO A 224 -3.36 -12.44 10.49
C PRO A 224 -3.98 -13.01 9.22
N LYS A 225 -5.29 -13.28 9.28
CA LYS A 225 -6.10 -13.52 8.09
C LYS A 225 -6.54 -12.16 7.55
N GLU A 226 -5.69 -11.52 6.77
CA GLU A 226 -6.15 -10.43 5.91
C GLU A 226 -6.51 -10.96 4.53
N ASN A 227 -7.63 -10.46 4.02
CA ASN A 227 -8.11 -10.75 2.67
C ASN A 227 -7.24 -10.00 1.67
N VAL A 228 -6.38 -10.75 0.99
CA VAL A 228 -6.01 -10.67 -0.44
C VAL A 228 -5.60 -9.29 -0.98
N TYR A 229 -4.29 -9.12 -1.18
CA TYR A 229 -3.73 -8.79 -2.50
C TYR A 229 -2.59 -9.80 -2.73
N LEU A 230 -2.55 -10.41 -3.92
CA LEU A 230 -1.73 -11.56 -4.33
C LEU A 230 -2.44 -12.92 -4.13
N ASP A 231 -2.80 -13.49 -5.29
CA ASP A 231 -3.29 -14.84 -5.47
C ASP A 231 -2.16 -15.84 -5.16
N GLN A 232 -1.94 -16.14 -3.88
CA GLN A 232 -1.44 -17.42 -3.36
C GLN A 232 -1.24 -17.35 -1.85
N SER A 233 -1.66 -18.41 -1.18
CA SER A 233 -1.54 -18.66 0.26
C SER A 233 -0.13 -18.41 0.82
N LYS A 234 -0.01 -17.49 1.80
CA LYS A 234 0.72 -17.58 3.09
C LYS A 234 1.12 -16.17 3.54
N ASN A 235 0.67 -15.78 4.74
CA ASN A 235 1.10 -14.62 5.55
C ASN A 235 1.77 -13.44 4.81
N LEU A 236 0.99 -12.38 4.57
CA LEU A 236 1.48 -11.08 4.11
C LEU A 236 2.15 -10.25 5.23
N ALA A 237 2.14 -10.77 6.46
CA ALA A 237 2.68 -10.08 7.63
C ALA A 237 3.69 -10.96 8.36
N LEU A 238 4.77 -10.33 8.80
CA LEU A 238 5.79 -10.94 9.65
C LEU A 238 5.21 -11.16 11.04
N SER A 239 5.41 -12.36 11.59
CA SER A 239 5.06 -12.72 12.96
C SER A 239 6.09 -13.71 13.52
N CYS A 240 5.95 -14.10 14.79
CA CYS A 240 6.79 -15.12 15.42
C CYS A 240 6.77 -16.49 14.71
N GLN A 241 5.78 -16.74 13.84
CA GLN A 241 5.61 -18.02 13.13
C GLN A 241 6.16 -17.99 11.69
N SER A 242 6.59 -16.84 11.21
CA SER A 242 7.07 -16.70 9.84
C SER A 242 8.38 -17.47 9.65
N ASP A 243 8.47 -18.27 8.58
CA ASP A 243 9.72 -18.92 8.19
C ASP A 243 10.58 -17.92 7.38
N LEU A 244 11.65 -17.45 8.00
CA LEU A 244 12.54 -16.45 7.39
C LEU A 244 13.76 -17.07 6.73
N LYS A 245 13.95 -18.40 6.77
CA LYS A 245 15.21 -19.03 6.33
C LYS A 245 15.62 -18.60 4.93
N VAL A 246 14.69 -18.67 3.98
CA VAL A 246 14.96 -18.32 2.58
C VAL A 246 15.24 -16.82 2.42
N GLY A 247 14.47 -15.96 3.10
CA GLY A 247 14.67 -14.51 3.06
C GLY A 247 15.99 -14.07 3.66
N LEU A 248 16.40 -14.65 4.78
CA LEU A 248 17.65 -14.32 5.47
C LEU A 248 18.89 -14.78 4.69
N GLU A 249 18.82 -15.91 3.97
CA GLU A 249 19.90 -16.35 3.08
C GLU A 249 20.21 -15.34 1.97
N ASN A 250 19.20 -14.56 1.55
CA ASN A 250 19.37 -13.53 0.53
C ASN A 250 19.96 -12.23 1.08
N LEU A 251 20.09 -12.06 2.40
CA LEU A 251 20.66 -10.83 2.98
C LEU A 251 22.19 -10.83 2.97
N PRO A 252 22.84 -9.65 3.01
CA PRO A 252 24.28 -9.57 3.22
C PRO A 252 24.71 -10.33 4.48
N ALA A 253 25.78 -11.13 4.39
CA ALA A 253 26.21 -12.03 5.47
C ALA A 253 26.33 -11.36 6.87
N PRO A 254 26.86 -10.13 7.02
CA PRO A 254 26.87 -9.47 8.33
C PRO A 254 25.47 -9.24 8.90
N LEU A 255 24.52 -8.81 8.06
CA LEU A 255 23.14 -8.55 8.48
C LEU A 255 22.40 -9.85 8.79
N LYS A 256 22.58 -10.90 7.97
CA LYS A 256 22.04 -12.23 8.24
C LYS A 256 22.45 -12.73 9.63
N VAL A 257 23.77 -12.72 9.91
CA VAL A 257 24.33 -13.17 11.19
C VAL A 257 23.82 -12.32 12.34
N GLU A 258 23.70 -11.00 12.18
CA GLU A 258 23.11 -10.13 13.20
C GLU A 258 21.66 -10.51 13.49
N ILE A 259 20.84 -10.77 12.47
CA ILE A 259 19.42 -11.14 12.63
C ILE A 259 19.25 -12.53 13.25
N GLU A 260 20.03 -13.52 12.82
CA GLU A 260 19.97 -14.89 13.36
C GLU A 260 20.41 -14.96 14.83
N ASN A 261 21.28 -14.06 15.26
CA ASN A 261 21.78 -13.98 16.64
C ASN A 261 21.02 -12.96 17.50
N ILE A 262 19.88 -12.43 17.04
CA ILE A 262 19.03 -11.57 17.87
C ILE A 262 18.62 -12.38 19.10
N GLN A 263 19.16 -11.99 20.26
CA GLN A 263 18.72 -12.48 21.55
C GLN A 263 17.61 -11.58 22.06
N ILE A 264 16.76 -12.13 22.95
CA ILE A 264 15.78 -11.35 23.70
C ILE A 264 16.51 -10.26 24.48
N ALA A 265 16.43 -9.02 24.01
CA ALA A 265 17.12 -7.91 24.65
C ALA A 265 16.34 -7.45 25.89
N GLU A 266 17.06 -7.26 27.00
CA GLU A 266 16.49 -6.56 28.15
C GLU A 266 16.11 -5.12 27.75
N PRO A 267 15.05 -4.54 28.36
CA PRO A 267 14.68 -3.16 28.10
C PRO A 267 15.87 -2.23 28.27
N ILE A 268 16.26 -1.55 27.19
CA ILE A 268 17.39 -0.62 27.21
C ILE A 268 17.07 0.52 28.19
N LYS A 269 17.87 0.64 29.26
CA LYS A 269 17.69 1.63 30.33
C LYS A 269 18.12 3.05 29.92
N GLU A 270 19.01 3.16 28.93
CA GLU A 270 19.50 4.44 28.42
C GLU A 270 19.21 4.59 26.93
N VAL A 271 18.38 5.58 26.59
CA VAL A 271 18.14 5.94 25.20
C VAL A 271 19.36 6.69 24.66
N VAL A 272 20.16 6.02 23.83
CA VAL A 272 21.23 6.68 23.08
C VAL A 272 20.57 7.59 22.01
N THR A 273 20.45 8.88 22.29
CA THR A 273 19.89 9.89 21.37
C THR A 273 20.85 10.31 20.25
N LYS A 274 21.95 9.56 20.03
CA LYS A 274 22.90 9.87 18.96
C LYS A 274 22.27 9.47 17.62
N PRO A 275 22.23 10.38 16.63
CA PRO A 275 21.78 10.05 15.28
C PRO A 275 22.49 8.79 14.77
N LEU A 276 21.77 7.89 14.10
CA LEU A 276 22.35 6.77 13.33
C LEU A 276 23.50 7.25 12.44
N LEU A 277 23.42 8.51 11.98
CA LEU A 277 24.45 9.17 11.20
C LEU A 277 25.62 9.82 11.98
N LYS A 278 25.80 9.52 13.28
CA LYS A 278 27.08 9.77 14.01
C LYS A 278 27.94 8.52 14.16
N SER A 279 27.48 7.37 13.65
CA SER A 279 28.33 6.19 13.41
C SER A 279 29.31 6.45 12.25
N ASN A 280 30.34 5.62 12.07
CA ASN A 280 31.25 5.72 10.92
C ASN A 280 30.50 5.83 9.57
N VAL A 281 29.40 5.08 9.43
CA VAL A 281 28.52 5.07 8.25
C VAL A 281 27.85 6.44 8.05
N GLY A 282 27.45 7.07 9.15
CA GLY A 282 26.88 8.41 9.15
C GLY A 282 27.80 9.53 8.67
N ASN A 283 29.04 9.50 9.13
CA ASN A 283 30.07 10.44 8.70
C ASN A 283 30.42 10.24 7.23
N GLN A 284 30.50 8.99 6.77
CA GLN A 284 30.66 8.67 5.34
C GLN A 284 29.50 9.24 4.53
N LEU A 285 28.25 9.04 4.99
CA LEU A 285 27.07 9.55 4.32
C LEU A 285 27.02 11.08 4.27
N ARG A 286 27.32 11.75 5.38
CA ARG A 286 27.38 13.22 5.46
C ARG A 286 28.42 13.79 4.48
N ASN A 287 29.57 13.13 4.35
CA ASN A 287 30.59 13.53 3.38
C ASN A 287 30.16 13.25 1.93
N LEU A 288 29.55 12.09 1.66
CA LEU A 288 29.03 11.74 0.34
C LEU A 288 27.90 12.68 -0.12
N ARG A 289 27.07 13.15 0.82
CA ARG A 289 25.95 14.07 0.55
C ARG A 289 26.38 15.52 0.27
N LYS A 290 27.60 15.93 0.60
CA LYS A 290 28.06 17.31 0.29
C LYS A 290 27.92 17.68 -1.18
N ASN A 291 27.96 16.67 -2.05
CA ASN A 291 27.87 16.84 -3.50
C ASN A 291 26.55 16.31 -4.09
N TYR A 292 25.57 15.97 -3.26
CA TYR A 292 24.29 15.44 -3.72
C TYR A 292 23.35 16.57 -4.13
N VAL A 293 22.77 16.47 -5.33
CA VAL A 293 21.81 17.44 -5.88
C VAL A 293 20.46 16.75 -6.05
N ALA A 294 19.40 17.36 -5.53
CA ALA A 294 18.05 16.86 -5.71
C ALA A 294 17.55 17.20 -7.13
N HIS A 295 17.46 16.18 -7.99
CA HIS A 295 16.93 16.32 -9.34
C HIS A 295 15.44 15.95 -9.35
N SER A 296 14.51 16.91 -9.40
CA SER A 296 13.08 16.60 -9.53
C SER A 296 12.58 16.91 -10.94
N GLN A 297 11.78 16.01 -11.50
CA GLN A 297 10.95 16.29 -12.69
C GLN A 297 9.48 16.42 -12.28
N ASN A 298 8.66 17.04 -13.14
CA ASN A 298 7.23 17.12 -12.93
C ASN A 298 6.60 15.75 -13.22
N PRO A 299 5.71 15.19 -12.38
CA PRO A 299 5.03 13.92 -12.66
C PRO A 299 4.38 13.85 -14.05
N LYS A 300 3.83 14.97 -14.56
CA LYS A 300 3.22 15.04 -15.89
C LYS A 300 4.20 14.70 -17.02
N ASP A 301 5.48 15.06 -16.86
CA ASP A 301 6.51 14.77 -17.86
C ASP A 301 6.80 13.25 -17.95
N LEU A 302 6.38 12.50 -16.93
CA LEU A 302 6.66 11.08 -16.76
C LEU A 302 5.47 10.16 -17.02
N GLU A 303 4.27 10.72 -17.14
CA GLU A 303 3.04 9.99 -17.44
C GLU A 303 3.14 9.18 -18.72
N GLN A 304 3.71 9.76 -19.77
CA GLN A 304 3.96 9.07 -21.06
C GLN A 304 4.89 7.84 -20.95
N TYR A 305 5.59 7.69 -19.83
CA TYR A 305 6.49 6.57 -19.56
C TYR A 305 5.85 5.52 -18.66
N PHE A 306 4.64 5.75 -18.14
CA PHE A 306 3.89 4.81 -17.31
C PHE A 306 3.39 3.61 -18.14
N GLU A 307 3.45 2.42 -17.55
CA GLU A 307 2.82 1.21 -18.09
C GLU A 307 2.26 0.42 -16.90
N ASN A 308 0.95 0.14 -16.91
CA ASN A 308 0.37 -0.73 -15.89
C ASN A 308 0.78 -2.17 -16.21
N VAL A 309 1.52 -2.80 -15.30
CA VAL A 309 1.99 -4.19 -15.46
C VAL A 309 1.09 -5.20 -14.77
N HIS A 310 0.10 -4.73 -14.01
CA HIS A 310 -0.90 -5.60 -13.43
C HIS A 310 -1.85 -6.10 -14.51
N SER A 311 -2.25 -7.36 -14.35
CA SER A 311 -3.32 -7.91 -15.15
C SER A 311 -4.56 -7.02 -15.02
N THR A 312 -5.11 -6.61 -16.16
CA THR A 312 -6.43 -6.00 -16.22
C THR A 312 -7.52 -7.02 -15.83
N GLU A 313 -7.23 -8.32 -15.90
CA GLU A 313 -8.10 -9.37 -15.38
C GLU A 313 -7.92 -9.57 -13.87
N ASN A 314 -9.03 -9.58 -13.13
CA ASN A 314 -9.06 -9.91 -11.71
C ASN A 314 -10.21 -10.88 -11.38
N ASN A 315 -10.05 -11.68 -10.31
CA ASN A 315 -11.01 -12.72 -9.92
C ASN A 315 -11.70 -12.40 -8.57
N ASN A 316 -11.79 -11.11 -8.23
CA ASN A 316 -12.47 -10.65 -7.02
C ASN A 316 -13.95 -11.06 -7.08
N LYS A 317 -14.51 -11.54 -5.97
CA LYS A 317 -15.93 -11.97 -5.93
C LYS A 317 -16.91 -10.82 -6.11
N ILE A 318 -16.56 -9.67 -5.55
CA ILE A 318 -17.23 -8.40 -5.75
C ILE A 318 -16.14 -7.41 -6.16
N ASN A 319 -16.33 -6.75 -7.28
CA ASN A 319 -15.41 -5.76 -7.83
C ASN A 319 -16.13 -4.41 -7.91
N VAL A 320 -15.60 -3.38 -7.26
CA VAL A 320 -16.24 -2.05 -7.21
C VAL A 320 -15.31 -1.05 -7.88
N ILE A 321 -15.78 -0.37 -8.93
CA ILE A 321 -14.99 0.54 -9.75
C ILE A 321 -15.82 1.79 -10.07
N SER A 322 -15.17 2.95 -10.15
CA SER A 322 -15.77 4.28 -10.36
C SER A 322 -14.79 5.15 -11.15
N ASP A 323 -15.27 6.20 -11.82
CA ASP A 323 -14.45 7.22 -12.48
C ASP A 323 -13.37 6.65 -13.42
N ILE A 324 -13.78 5.73 -14.31
CA ILE A 324 -12.91 5.12 -15.32
C ILE A 324 -12.65 6.09 -16.48
N ASP A 325 -13.65 6.89 -16.85
CA ASP A 325 -13.63 7.81 -17.99
C ASP A 325 -13.11 7.17 -19.29
N SER A 326 -13.57 5.95 -19.59
CA SER A 326 -13.14 5.23 -20.80
C SER A 326 -13.48 6.05 -22.06
N GLN A 327 -12.47 6.25 -22.91
CA GLN A 327 -12.57 7.05 -24.14
C GLN A 327 -12.68 6.17 -25.40
N ASP A 328 -12.35 4.87 -25.31
CA ASP A 328 -12.28 3.95 -26.45
C ASP A 328 -13.42 2.91 -26.46
N GLY A 329 -14.43 3.10 -25.60
CA GLY A 329 -15.58 2.21 -25.47
C GLY A 329 -15.24 0.86 -24.83
N LYS A 330 -14.06 0.70 -24.22
CA LYS A 330 -13.62 -0.53 -23.54
C LYS A 330 -13.32 -0.29 -22.08
N LEU A 331 -13.63 -1.27 -21.25
CA LEU A 331 -13.23 -1.24 -19.85
C LEU A 331 -11.76 -1.64 -19.73
N PRO A 332 -10.97 -0.91 -18.93
CA PRO A 332 -9.55 -1.21 -18.71
C PRO A 332 -9.37 -2.39 -17.73
N PHE A 333 -10.41 -3.19 -17.51
CA PHE A 333 -10.39 -4.35 -16.63
C PHE A 333 -11.34 -5.44 -17.12
N SER A 334 -11.15 -6.66 -16.62
CA SER A 334 -12.04 -7.81 -16.80
C SER A 334 -12.22 -8.52 -15.47
N ASN A 335 -13.46 -8.82 -15.09
CA ASN A 335 -13.74 -9.67 -13.93
C ASN A 335 -15.02 -10.50 -14.22
N PRO A 336 -14.93 -11.84 -14.21
CA PRO A 336 -16.05 -12.72 -14.54
C PRO A 336 -17.08 -12.89 -13.41
N ASN A 337 -16.84 -12.36 -12.23
CA ASN A 337 -17.75 -12.39 -11.08
C ASN A 337 -18.63 -11.11 -11.06
N PHE A 338 -19.07 -10.68 -9.88
CA PHE A 338 -20.02 -9.57 -9.74
C PHE A 338 -19.30 -8.22 -9.71
N ASN A 339 -19.72 -7.31 -10.57
CA ASN A 339 -19.14 -5.97 -10.69
C ASN A 339 -20.14 -4.89 -10.22
N ILE A 340 -19.64 -3.84 -9.58
CA ILE A 340 -20.40 -2.64 -9.23
C ILE A 340 -19.65 -1.48 -9.86
N LEU A 341 -20.24 -0.92 -10.91
CA LEU A 341 -19.70 0.21 -11.65
C LEU A 341 -20.43 1.47 -11.22
N VAL A 342 -19.70 2.42 -10.64
CA VAL A 342 -20.27 3.56 -9.92
C VAL A 342 -19.89 4.87 -10.60
N GLY A 343 -20.64 5.27 -11.61
CA GLY A 343 -20.53 6.57 -12.27
C GLY A 343 -19.22 6.82 -13.03
N ASN A 344 -19.30 7.68 -14.04
CA ASN A 344 -18.17 8.18 -14.84
C ASN A 344 -17.30 7.02 -15.36
N ILE A 345 -17.95 5.98 -15.83
CA ILE A 345 -17.38 4.80 -16.44
C ILE A 345 -16.90 5.09 -17.86
N SER A 346 -17.66 5.89 -18.61
CA SER A 346 -17.27 6.30 -19.97
C SER A 346 -18.06 7.50 -20.47
N ASP A 347 -17.42 8.31 -21.31
CA ASP A 347 -18.07 9.32 -22.15
C ASP A 347 -18.65 8.71 -23.46
N SER A 348 -18.71 7.37 -23.54
CA SER A 348 -19.19 6.60 -24.69
C SER A 348 -19.94 5.33 -24.24
N VAL A 349 -20.80 4.78 -25.11
CA VAL A 349 -21.48 3.51 -24.82
C VAL A 349 -20.46 2.37 -24.73
N VAL A 350 -20.20 1.92 -23.50
CA VAL A 350 -19.37 0.74 -23.21
C VAL A 350 -20.25 -0.51 -23.14
N SER A 351 -19.92 -1.52 -23.94
CA SER A 351 -20.57 -2.83 -23.86
C SER A 351 -19.53 -3.93 -23.68
N ASP A 352 -19.57 -4.62 -22.54
CA ASP A 352 -18.79 -5.84 -22.32
C ASP A 352 -19.72 -6.97 -21.83
N SER A 353 -20.00 -7.93 -22.70
CA SER A 353 -20.88 -9.07 -22.40
C SER A 353 -20.36 -9.99 -21.29
N LYS A 354 -19.07 -9.89 -20.95
CA LYS A 354 -18.44 -10.70 -19.91
C LYS A 354 -18.62 -10.13 -18.51
N ILE A 355 -19.02 -8.85 -18.40
CA ILE A 355 -19.20 -8.17 -17.13
C ILE A 355 -20.67 -8.23 -16.72
N GLN A 356 -20.91 -8.78 -15.54
CA GLN A 356 -22.23 -8.84 -14.92
C GLN A 356 -22.22 -8.09 -13.60
N GLY A 357 -23.30 -7.35 -13.33
CA GLY A 357 -23.51 -6.73 -12.02
C GLY A 357 -24.36 -5.46 -12.06
N ILE A 358 -24.03 -4.52 -11.18
CA ILE A 358 -24.77 -3.26 -11.01
C ILE A 358 -24.02 -2.14 -11.69
N TYR A 359 -24.75 -1.32 -12.44
CA TYR A 359 -24.25 -0.09 -13.03
C TYR A 359 -25.04 1.09 -12.44
N VAL A 360 -24.32 2.05 -11.87
CA VAL A 360 -24.87 3.30 -11.33
C VAL A 360 -24.43 4.43 -12.26
N ILE A 361 -25.39 5.20 -12.74
CA ILE A 361 -25.18 6.28 -13.71
C ILE A 361 -24.56 7.49 -12.99
N GLY A 362 -23.46 8.01 -13.54
CA GLY A 362 -22.81 9.24 -13.09
C GLY A 362 -23.30 10.47 -13.82
N ASN A 363 -22.70 11.62 -13.52
CA ASN A 363 -23.04 12.89 -14.18
C ASN A 363 -22.61 12.91 -15.65
N HIS A 364 -21.47 12.31 -15.99
CA HIS A 364 -20.99 12.23 -17.37
C HIS A 364 -21.94 11.41 -18.25
N GLU A 365 -22.38 10.23 -17.78
CA GLU A 365 -23.28 9.39 -18.58
C GLU A 365 -24.68 9.96 -18.68
N LEU A 366 -25.17 10.61 -17.62
CA LEU A 366 -26.45 11.30 -17.68
C LEU A 366 -26.40 12.44 -18.70
N SER A 367 -25.28 13.19 -18.76
CA SER A 367 -25.07 14.22 -19.78
C SER A 367 -25.14 13.64 -21.20
N GLU A 368 -24.53 12.47 -21.44
CA GLU A 368 -24.58 11.81 -22.74
C GLU A 368 -26.01 11.36 -23.13
N ILE A 369 -26.76 10.80 -22.19
CA ILE A 369 -28.16 10.39 -22.37
C ILE A 369 -29.05 11.60 -22.67
N LEU A 370 -28.79 12.72 -21.98
CA LEU A 370 -29.58 13.95 -22.08
C LEU A 370 -29.08 14.94 -23.14
N SER A 371 -28.15 14.53 -24.00
CA SER A 371 -27.69 15.36 -25.11
C SER A 371 -28.88 15.87 -25.95
N ASP A 372 -28.85 17.16 -26.30
CA ASP A 372 -29.95 17.87 -26.99
C ASP A 372 -30.52 17.08 -28.17
N GLN A 373 -29.65 16.45 -28.98
CA GLN A 373 -30.08 15.65 -30.14
C GLN A 373 -30.95 14.43 -29.76
N LYS A 374 -30.71 13.78 -28.62
CA LYS A 374 -31.48 12.61 -28.14
C LYS A 374 -32.76 13.03 -27.42
N VAL A 375 -32.72 14.11 -26.63
CA VAL A 375 -33.88 14.60 -25.87
C VAL A 375 -34.94 15.19 -26.80
N PHE A 376 -34.54 15.99 -27.79
CA PHE A 376 -35.49 16.64 -28.70
C PHE A 376 -36.06 15.69 -29.78
N SER A 377 -35.48 14.50 -29.97
CA SER A 377 -35.93 13.51 -30.95
C SER A 377 -36.91 12.46 -30.42
N LYS A 378 -37.04 12.28 -29.09
CA LYS A 378 -37.95 11.27 -28.49
C LYS A 378 -39.12 11.93 -27.73
N SER A 379 -40.35 11.49 -27.99
CA SER A 379 -41.57 11.97 -27.32
C SER A 379 -41.68 11.53 -25.85
N GLN A 380 -40.89 10.54 -25.41
CA GLN A 380 -40.96 9.99 -24.07
C GLN A 380 -40.52 10.98 -22.96
N TRP A 381 -39.81 12.05 -23.33
CA TRP A 381 -39.34 13.07 -22.38
C TRP A 381 -40.32 14.21 -22.14
N ASP A 382 -41.44 14.27 -22.89
CA ASP A 382 -42.35 15.41 -22.93
C ASP A 382 -42.91 15.80 -21.55
N ASP A 383 -43.18 14.81 -20.71
CA ASP A 383 -43.68 15.00 -19.34
C ASP A 383 -42.69 15.75 -18.42
N PHE A 384 -41.41 15.74 -18.77
CA PHE A 384 -40.33 16.36 -18.00
C PHE A 384 -39.86 17.68 -18.60
N ARG A 385 -40.06 17.92 -19.90
CA ARG A 385 -39.56 19.11 -20.63
C ARG A 385 -39.94 20.44 -19.97
N GLU A 386 -41.11 20.50 -19.34
CA GLU A 386 -41.58 21.72 -18.68
C GLU A 386 -41.08 21.90 -17.23
N LYS A 387 -40.45 20.89 -16.64
CA LYS A 387 -39.94 20.96 -15.27
C LYS A 387 -38.65 21.77 -15.22
N GLU A 388 -38.55 22.70 -14.28
CA GLU A 388 -37.36 23.55 -14.12
C GLU A 388 -36.09 22.75 -13.88
N TRP A 389 -36.14 21.72 -13.02
CA TRP A 389 -34.98 20.86 -12.77
C TRP A 389 -34.52 20.12 -14.02
N PHE A 390 -35.44 19.74 -14.92
CA PHE A 390 -35.11 19.04 -16.16
C PHE A 390 -34.52 20.00 -17.20
N LYS A 391 -35.04 21.22 -17.28
CA LYS A 391 -34.45 22.30 -18.11
C LYS A 391 -33.03 22.61 -17.65
N ASP A 392 -32.82 22.76 -16.33
CA ASP A 392 -31.49 22.98 -15.75
C ASP A 392 -30.56 21.80 -16.01
N LEU A 393 -31.07 20.57 -15.95
CA LEU A 393 -30.32 19.35 -16.18
C LEU A 393 -29.84 19.21 -17.63
N VAL A 394 -30.67 19.52 -18.62
CA VAL A 394 -30.28 19.51 -20.04
C VAL A 394 -29.26 20.60 -20.33
N LEU A 395 -29.40 21.79 -19.72
CA LEU A 395 -28.50 22.92 -19.97
C LEU A 395 -27.16 22.80 -19.23
N ASN A 396 -27.15 22.27 -18.01
CA ASN A 396 -25.96 22.15 -17.17
C ASN A 396 -26.07 20.95 -16.19
N PRO A 397 -25.80 19.72 -16.68
CA PRO A 397 -25.94 18.49 -15.91
C PRO A 397 -25.16 18.49 -14.58
N ASP A 398 -23.93 19.01 -14.60
CA ASP A 398 -23.03 19.03 -13.44
C ASP A 398 -23.58 19.87 -12.28
N GLN A 399 -24.24 20.99 -12.58
CA GLN A 399 -24.82 21.87 -11.56
C GLN A 399 -26.24 21.49 -11.17
N ALA A 400 -26.95 20.76 -12.03
CA ALA A 400 -28.35 20.39 -11.81
C ALA A 400 -28.51 19.05 -11.09
N TRP A 401 -27.45 18.26 -10.92
CA TRP A 401 -27.49 16.97 -10.22
C TRP A 401 -28.21 17.00 -8.85
N PRO A 402 -27.99 18.00 -7.97
CA PRO A 402 -28.68 18.08 -6.68
C PRO A 402 -30.19 18.40 -6.79
N LYS A 403 -30.66 18.80 -7.98
CA LYS A 403 -32.06 19.16 -8.25
C LYS A 403 -32.86 17.98 -8.80
N LEU A 404 -32.23 16.83 -9.01
CA LEU A 404 -32.89 15.62 -9.49
C LEU A 404 -34.01 15.18 -8.53
N PRO A 405 -35.09 14.59 -9.05
CA PRO A 405 -36.20 14.15 -8.23
C PRO A 405 -35.75 13.04 -7.26
N ILE A 406 -36.10 13.17 -5.98
CA ILE A 406 -35.75 12.17 -4.96
C ILE A 406 -36.72 10.98 -5.04
N GLY A 407 -36.21 9.76 -4.84
CA GLY A 407 -37.00 8.53 -4.77
C GLY A 407 -37.34 7.95 -6.14
N ASP A 408 -38.38 7.11 -6.19
CA ASP A 408 -38.76 6.35 -7.38
C ASP A 408 -39.55 7.24 -8.37
N ASN A 409 -38.85 8.12 -9.07
CA ASN A 409 -39.41 8.95 -10.12
C ASN A 409 -39.37 8.24 -11.48
N SER A 410 -40.43 8.36 -12.28
CA SER A 410 -40.51 7.76 -13.63
C SER A 410 -39.42 8.25 -14.59
N PHE A 411 -38.79 9.38 -14.31
CA PHE A 411 -37.59 9.86 -15.00
C PHE A 411 -36.47 8.80 -15.02
N TYR A 412 -36.25 8.09 -13.91
CA TYR A 412 -35.16 7.12 -13.80
C TYR A 412 -35.37 5.85 -14.64
N GLU A 413 -36.62 5.44 -14.85
CA GLU A 413 -36.93 4.32 -15.76
C GLU A 413 -36.65 4.70 -17.21
N LEU A 414 -36.95 5.94 -17.62
CA LEU A 414 -36.61 6.42 -18.96
C LEU A 414 -35.11 6.50 -19.22
N ILE A 415 -34.32 6.86 -18.20
CA ILE A 415 -32.86 6.84 -18.30
C ILE A 415 -32.37 5.41 -18.50
N LYS A 416 -32.91 4.45 -17.74
CA LYS A 416 -32.52 3.03 -17.84
C LYS A 416 -32.84 2.40 -19.19
N GLU A 417 -33.88 2.88 -19.87
CA GLU A 417 -34.30 2.42 -21.21
C GLU A 417 -33.60 3.15 -22.37
N SER A 418 -32.85 4.23 -22.10
CA SER A 418 -32.21 5.08 -23.12
C SER A 418 -30.76 4.70 -23.36
#